data_AF-A0A242A6A5-F1
#
_entry.id   AF-A0A242A6A5-F1
#
_cell.length_a   1.000
_cell.length_b   1.000
_cell.length_c   1.000
_cell.angle_alpha   90.00
_cell.angle_beta   90.00
_cell.angle_gamma   90.00
#
_symmetry.space_group_name_H-M   'P 1'
#
loop_
_entity.id
_entity.type
_entity.pdbx_description
1 polymer ?
#
loop_
_entity_poly.entity_id
_entity_poly.type
_entity_poly.pdbx_seq_one_letter_code
_entity_poly.pdbx_strand_id
1 'polypeptide(L)' 'MMNESQVDLSIDYWAKVIGQPDLVEVQVLHVLTNTVTVCIKETGETGVAKLCDLVPQEEKMIV' A
#
# COMPACT_ATOMS: atom_id res chain seq x y z
N MET A 1 -3.30 14.40 2.74
CA MET A 1 -2.34 13.38 3.19
C MET A 1 -3.12 12.32 3.94
N MET A 2 -2.95 11.05 3.58
CA MET A 2 -3.54 9.92 4.30
C MET A 2 -2.96 9.86 5.71
N ASN A 3 -3.77 9.48 6.70
CA ASN A 3 -3.36 9.25 8.10
C ASN A 3 -3.61 7.78 8.49
N GLU A 4 -2.94 7.30 9.54
CA GLU A 4 -3.00 5.88 9.99
C GLU A 4 -4.43 5.36 10.19
N SER A 5 -5.35 6.21 10.65
CA SER A 5 -6.76 5.90 10.87
C SER A 5 -7.62 5.77 9.59
N GLN A 6 -7.05 6.03 8.41
CA GLN A 6 -7.73 5.98 7.12
C GLN A 6 -7.27 4.80 6.25
N VAL A 7 -6.35 3.97 6.75
CA VAL A 7 -5.88 2.78 6.04
C VAL A 7 -6.79 1.61 6.37
N ASP A 8 -7.43 1.05 5.35
CA ASP A 8 -8.31 -0.11 5.47
C ASP A 8 -7.52 -1.38 5.13
N LEU A 9 -7.28 -2.23 6.14
CA LEU A 9 -6.51 -3.46 5.98
C LEU A 9 -7.25 -4.55 5.18
N SER A 10 -8.53 -4.35 4.86
CA SER A 10 -9.34 -5.31 4.12
C SER A 10 -9.32 -5.13 2.61
N ILE A 11 -8.78 -4.01 2.11
CA ILE A 11 -8.65 -3.72 0.69
C ILE A 11 -7.19 -3.77 0.23
N ASP A 12 -7.02 -3.90 -1.08
CA ASP A 12 -5.72 -3.85 -1.73
C ASP A 12 -5.40 -2.43 -2.21
N TYR A 13 -4.11 -2.12 -2.27
CA TYR A 13 -3.58 -0.81 -2.62
C TYR A 13 -2.54 -0.94 -3.73
N TRP A 14 -2.36 0.13 -4.48
CA TRP A 14 -1.14 0.36 -5.25
C TRP A 14 -0.18 1.18 -4.40
N ALA A 15 1.07 0.74 -4.34
CA ALA A 15 2.08 1.42 -3.53
C ALA A 15 3.47 1.39 -4.18
N LYS A 16 4.23 2.46 -3.96
CA LYS A 16 5.66 2.46 -4.29
C LYS A 16 6.44 1.85 -3.13
N VAL A 17 6.68 0.54 -3.23
CA VAL A 17 7.48 -0.18 -2.24
C VAL A 17 8.95 0.20 -2.38
N ILE A 18 9.62 0.48 -1.26
CA ILE A 18 11.04 0.83 -1.25
C ILE A 18 11.86 -0.31 -1.85
N GLY A 19 12.65 0.00 -2.88
CA GLY A 19 13.47 -0.98 -3.60
C GLY A 19 12.78 -1.64 -4.79
N GLN A 20 11.47 -1.48 -4.96
CA GLN A 20 10.79 -1.85 -6.20
C GLN A 20 10.87 -0.70 -7.21
N PRO A 21 11.12 -1.00 -8.50
CA PRO A 21 11.22 0.04 -9.53
C PRO A 21 9.86 0.67 -9.84
N ASP A 22 8.80 -0.11 -9.76
CA ASP A 22 7.45 0.25 -10.22
C ASP A 22 6.44 0.29 -9.08
N LEU A 23 5.27 0.85 -9.38
CA LEU A 23 4.10 0.80 -8.51
C LEU A 23 3.54 -0.62 -8.55
N VAL A 24 3.43 -1.25 -7.38
CA VAL A 24 2.99 -2.65 -7.26
C VAL A 24 1.72 -2.75 -6.43
N GLU A 25 0.95 -3.81 -6.67
CA GLU A 25 -0.25 -4.13 -5.91
C GLU A 25 0.16 -4.78 -4.58
N VAL A 26 -0.40 -4.26 -3.49
CA VAL A 26 -0.01 -4.64 -2.13
C VAL A 26 -1.21 -4.75 -1.20
N GLN A 27 -1.10 -5.63 -0.22
CA GLN A 27 -1.99 -5.67 0.95
C GLN A 27 -1.26 -5.07 2.15
N VAL A 28 -1.91 -4.16 2.88
CA VAL A 28 -1.32 -3.60 4.10
C VAL A 28 -1.38 -4.64 5.22
N LEU A 29 -0.23 -4.90 5.85
CA LEU A 29 -0.11 -5.80 6.99
C LEU A 29 -0.08 -5.03 8.31
N HIS A 30 0.74 -3.97 8.36
CA HIS A 30 0.91 -3.15 9.55
C HIS A 30 1.06 -1.67 9.17
N VAL A 31 0.46 -0.81 9.98
CA VAL A 31 0.55 0.64 9.86
C VAL A 31 1.48 1.17 10.96
N LEU A 32 2.40 2.03 10.56
CA LEU A 32 3.34 2.75 11.43
C LEU A 32 3.16 4.26 11.18
N THR A 33 3.80 5.08 12.02
CA THR A 33 3.59 6.54 12.06
C THR A 33 3.65 7.25 10.70
N ASN A 34 4.50 6.81 9.78
CA ASN A 34 4.64 7.39 8.42
C ASN A 34 4.86 6.35 7.32
N THR A 35 4.83 5.07 7.66
CA THR A 35 5.13 3.96 6.75
C THR A 35 4.15 2.82 6.98
N VAL A 36 4.07 1.93 6.01
CA VAL A 36 3.30 0.70 6.11
C VAL A 36 4.18 -0.48 5.73
N THR A 37 4.03 -1.57 6.48
CA THR A 37 4.53 -2.88 6.07
C THR A 37 3.45 -3.52 5.21
N VAL A 38 3.83 -4.03 4.04
CA VAL A 38 2.89 -4.52 3.04
C VAL A 38 3.33 -5.87 2.50
N CYS A 39 2.39 -6.68 2.04
CA CYS A 39 2.64 -7.88 1.25
C CYS A 39 2.46 -7.52 -0.23
N ILE A 40 3.48 -7.77 -1.06
CA ILE A 40 3.42 -7.57 -2.51
C ILE A 40 2.66 -8.75 -3.12
N LYS A 41 1.55 -8.49 -3.82
CA LYS A 41 0.66 -9.57 -4.32
C LYS A 41 1.33 -10.48 -5.34
N GLU A 42 2.14 -9.91 -6.23
CA GLU A 42 2.79 -10.65 -7.31
C GLU A 42 3.80 -11.67 -6.78
N THR A 43 4.60 -11.31 -5.77
CA THR A 43 5.71 -12.14 -5.28
C THR A 43 5.44 -12.81 -3.94
N GLY A 44 4.47 -12.32 -3.17
CA GLY A 44 4.21 -12.73 -1.78
C GLY A 44 5.24 -12.20 -0.77
N GLU A 45 6.21 -11.40 -1.22
CA GLU A 45 7.25 -10.84 -0.36
C GLU A 45 6.72 -9.68 0.49
N THR A 46 7.36 -9.47 1.64
CA THR A 46 7.06 -8.32 2.50
C THR A 46 7.92 -7.13 2.11
N GLY A 47 7.31 -5.94 2.07
CA GLY A 47 7.97 -4.68 1.77
C GLY A 47 7.56 -3.56 2.72
N VAL A 48 8.16 -2.38 2.50
CA VAL A 48 7.81 -1.15 3.21
C VAL A 48 7.49 -0.06 2.18
N ALA A 49 6.37 0.63 2.36
CA ALA A 49 5.99 1.81 1.58
C ALA A 49 5.70 3.00 2.51
N LYS A 50 5.76 4.22 1.99
CA LYS A 50 5.29 5.39 2.77
C LYS A 50 3.77 5.41 2.77
N LEU A 51 3.20 5.85 3.89
CA LEU A 51 1.75 5.91 4.03
C LEU A 51 1.09 6.86 3.01
N CYS A 52 1.80 7.91 2.58
CA CYS A 52 1.33 8.83 1.54
C CYS A 52 1.40 8.27 0.11
N ASP A 53 2.08 7.14 -0.08
CA ASP A 53 2.25 6.50 -1.40
C ASP A 53 1.19 5.42 -1.65
N LEU A 54 0.29 5.19 -0.69
CA LEU A 54 -0.84 4.26 -0.82
C LEU A 54 -1.94 4.88 -1.68
N VAL A 55 -2.36 4.14 -2.71
CA VAL A 55 -3.51 4.48 -3.56
C VAL A 55 -4.50 3.33 -3.50
N PRO A 56 -5.70 3.50 -2.92
CA PRO A 56 -6.71 2.44 -2.84
C PRO A 56 -7.06 1.90 -4.23
N GLN A 57 -7.16 0.57 -4.38
CA GLN A 57 -7.56 -0.01 -5.67
C GLN A 57 -9.00 0.35 -6.07
N GLU A 58 -9.89 0.58 -5.10
CA GLU A 58 -11.29 0.96 -5.34
C GLU A 58 -11.44 2.31 -6.07
N GLU A 59 -10.47 3.22 -5.94
CA GLU A 59 -10.49 4.50 -6.66
C GLU A 59 -10.29 4.33 -8.18
N LYS A 60 -9.98 3.13 -8.67
CA LYS A 60 -9.79 2.83 -10.10
C LYS A 60 -11.05 2.37 -10.84
N MET A 61 -12.21 2.26 -10.17
CA MET A 61 -13.49 1.90 -10.82
C MET A 61 -14.37 3.08 -11.23
N ILE A 62 -13.88 4.33 -11.12
CA ILE A 62 -14.60 5.52 -11.61
C ILE A 62 -13.79 6.20 -12.72
N VAL A 63 -13.72 5.58 -13.90
CA VAL A 63 -13.51 6.26 -15.19
C VAL A 63 -14.24 5.49 -16.29
#